data_AF-A0A414SEF2-F1
#
_entry.id   AF-A0A414SEF2-F1
#
_cell.length_a   1.000
_cell.length_b   1.000
_cell.length_c   1.000
_cell.angle_alpha   90.00
_cell.angle_beta   90.00
_cell.angle_gamma   90.00
#
_symmetry.space_group_name_H-M   'P 1'
#
loop_
_entity.id
_entity.type
_entity.pdbx_description
1 polymer ?
#
loop_
_entity_poly.entity_id
_entity_poly.type
_entity_poly.pdbx_seq_one_letter_code
_entity_poly.pdbx_strand_id
1 'polypeptide(L)'
;MDKNIVYHYCNLNTFYSIILNKTLRLSDITKSNDQLEITWANNIIRKAFSNSYNELKDEIKNRLKKEDYMIRVEEKIALYFEQNELRNKFFVVCFSGKNSGDLLSQWRGYGDDGQGIAIGINEFVLKKISDSVQMYEKEEQQCILYNKVIYDEKNQENKIKEIVIHFMEKLNGQSIDNGFGINNRLESILLECFPRLYQEAIFMKNPFFKEEDESRLVICEGKTGEKIENREFITSKKKYYIRNNQLVGYYDINLEKIKEQKILEIVMGPKCKLDKNTLLSFLQDNQFMVQEEIIHYSKGSYQ
;
A
#
# COMPACT_ATOMS: atom_id res chain seq x y z
N MET A 1 -2.47 28.41 2.65
CA MET A 1 -2.87 27.04 2.26
C MET A 1 -2.52 26.14 3.42
N ASP A 2 -3.49 25.48 4.03
CA ASP A 2 -3.21 24.44 5.01
C ASP A 2 -2.27 23.42 4.36
N LYS A 3 -1.05 23.30 4.90
CA LYS A 3 -0.10 22.32 4.42
C LYS A 3 -0.61 20.94 4.83
N ASN A 4 -1.04 20.13 3.86
CA ASN A 4 -1.33 18.71 4.08
C ASN A 4 0.01 17.97 4.18
N ILE A 5 0.33 17.55 5.39
CA ILE A 5 1.58 16.87 5.75
C ILE A 5 1.26 15.45 6.20
N VAL A 6 2.11 14.51 5.84
CA VAL A 6 2.10 13.13 6.33
C VAL A 6 3.52 12.74 6.74
N TYR A 7 3.67 11.85 7.72
CA TYR A 7 4.96 11.58 8.36
C TYR A 7 5.48 10.20 8.03
N HIS A 8 6.74 10.13 7.59
CA HIS A 8 7.47 8.88 7.48
C HIS A 8 8.42 8.72 8.67
N TYR A 9 8.08 7.81 9.58
CA TYR A 9 8.95 7.41 10.68
C TYR A 9 9.99 6.41 10.20
N CYS A 10 11.25 6.67 10.54
CA CYS A 10 12.34 5.77 10.18
C CYS A 10 13.55 5.91 11.12
N ASN A 11 14.45 4.93 11.08
CA ASN A 11 15.76 5.03 11.75
C ASN A 11 16.70 6.01 11.01
N LEU A 12 17.79 6.41 11.66
CA LEU A 12 18.74 7.39 11.11
C LEU A 12 19.44 6.92 9.83
N ASN A 13 19.70 5.62 9.65
CA ASN A 13 20.31 5.09 8.42
C ASN A 13 19.37 5.19 7.22
N THR A 14 18.07 4.94 7.44
CA THR A 14 17.03 5.12 6.43
C THR A 14 16.87 6.60 6.09
N PHE A 15 16.79 7.47 7.10
CA PHE A 15 16.77 8.93 6.90
C PHE A 15 17.97 9.40 6.07
N TYR A 16 19.19 9.02 6.47
CA TYR A 16 20.42 9.33 5.75
C TYR A 16 20.35 8.90 4.29
N SER A 17 19.86 7.68 4.04
CA SER A 17 19.69 7.15 2.68
C SER A 17 18.65 7.92 1.86
N ILE A 18 17.54 8.36 2.47
CA ILE A 18 16.50 9.15 1.81
C ILE A 18 17.07 10.50 1.38
N ILE A 19 17.81 11.18 2.26
CA ILE A 19 18.39 12.51 1.98
C ILE A 19 19.50 12.41 0.93
N LEU A 20 20.45 11.48 1.10
CA LEU A 20 21.60 11.35 0.21
C LEU A 20 21.17 10.97 -1.22
N ASN A 21 20.25 10.01 -1.35
CA ASN A 21 19.78 9.54 -2.66
C ASN A 21 18.59 10.35 -3.20
N LYS A 22 17.98 11.20 -2.36
CA LYS A 22 16.76 11.96 -2.66
C LYS A 22 15.64 11.07 -3.18
N THR A 23 15.45 9.92 -2.54
CA THR A 23 14.50 8.87 -2.96
C THR A 23 13.65 8.35 -1.81
N LEU A 24 12.42 7.94 -2.11
CA LEU A 24 11.60 7.10 -1.23
C LEU A 24 11.69 5.65 -1.68
N ARG A 25 12.02 4.75 -0.75
CA ARG A 25 12.10 3.31 -1.02
C ARG A 25 10.78 2.63 -0.72
N LEU A 26 10.25 1.93 -1.71
CA LEU A 26 9.05 1.11 -1.62
C LEU A 26 9.48 -0.35 -1.60
N SER A 27 9.20 -1.06 -0.51
CA SER A 27 9.65 -2.45 -0.31
C SER A 27 8.48 -3.41 -0.46
N ASP A 28 8.78 -4.65 -0.85
CA ASP A 28 7.77 -5.71 -1.01
C ASP A 28 6.88 -5.83 0.23
N ILE A 29 5.57 -5.67 0.07
CA ILE A 29 4.59 -5.66 1.16
C ILE A 29 4.56 -6.99 1.93
N THR A 30 4.91 -8.11 1.29
CA THR A 30 4.96 -9.43 1.92
C THR A 30 6.08 -9.57 2.95
N LYS A 31 6.99 -8.59 2.97
CA LYS A 31 8.07 -8.47 3.96
C LYS A 31 7.69 -7.56 5.13
N SER A 32 6.46 -7.08 5.18
CA SER A 32 5.89 -6.46 6.37
C SER A 32 5.63 -7.52 7.44
N ASN A 33 5.55 -7.09 8.71
CA ASN A 33 5.29 -7.98 9.84
C ASN A 33 3.80 -8.27 10.05
N ASP A 34 2.90 -7.78 9.18
CA ASP A 34 1.47 -7.72 9.48
C ASP A 34 0.66 -8.80 8.73
N GLN A 35 0.79 -10.05 9.18
CA GLN A 35 -0.03 -11.17 8.70
C GLN A 35 -1.52 -11.03 9.06
N LEU A 36 -1.84 -10.18 10.06
CA LEU A 36 -3.20 -9.94 10.50
C LEU A 36 -3.97 -9.08 9.50
N GLU A 37 -3.31 -8.15 8.82
CA GLU A 37 -3.91 -7.35 7.73
C GLU A 37 -4.46 -8.24 6.59
N ILE A 38 -3.68 -9.21 6.14
CA ILE A 38 -4.10 -10.15 5.07
C ILE A 38 -5.29 -10.98 5.54
N THR A 39 -5.21 -11.52 6.77
CA THR A 39 -6.29 -12.32 7.36
C THR A 39 -7.58 -11.53 7.48
N TRP A 40 -7.48 -10.25 7.87
CA TRP A 40 -8.60 -9.33 7.99
C TRP A 40 -9.32 -9.12 6.66
N ALA A 41 -8.59 -8.72 5.62
CA ALA A 41 -9.17 -8.50 4.29
C ALA A 41 -9.81 -9.77 3.71
N ASN A 42 -9.17 -10.93 3.90
CA ASN A 42 -9.71 -12.23 3.43
C ASN A 42 -11.07 -12.55 4.06
N ASN A 43 -11.28 -12.25 5.34
CA ASN A 43 -12.57 -12.47 6.01
C ASN A 43 -13.69 -11.61 5.40
N ILE A 44 -13.39 -10.36 5.06
CA ILE A 44 -14.35 -9.46 4.39
C ILE A 44 -14.69 -9.99 3.00
N ILE A 45 -13.69 -10.43 2.24
CA ILE A 45 -13.86 -11.01 0.90
C ILE A 45 -14.74 -12.26 0.95
N ARG A 46 -14.47 -13.19 1.88
CA ARG A 46 -15.28 -14.41 2.09
C ARG A 46 -16.75 -14.08 2.35
N LYS A 47 -17.00 -13.13 3.24
CA LYS A 47 -18.35 -12.67 3.59
C LYS A 47 -19.07 -12.09 2.36
N ALA A 48 -18.38 -11.25 1.58
CA ALA A 48 -18.93 -10.66 0.36
C ALA A 48 -19.31 -11.71 -0.69
N PHE A 49 -18.43 -12.68 -0.97
CA PHE A 49 -18.74 -13.76 -1.91
C PHE A 49 -19.88 -14.66 -1.42
N SER A 50 -19.88 -15.07 -0.14
CA SER A 50 -20.99 -15.86 0.43
C SER A 50 -22.33 -15.14 0.32
N ASN A 51 -22.36 -13.82 0.51
CA ASN A 51 -23.57 -13.00 0.33
C ASN A 51 -23.97 -12.92 -1.14
N SER A 52 -23.02 -12.70 -2.05
CA SER A 52 -23.30 -12.61 -3.49
C SER A 52 -23.87 -13.91 -4.06
N TYR A 53 -23.47 -15.08 -3.53
CA TYR A 53 -24.08 -16.36 -3.90
C TYR A 53 -25.58 -16.39 -3.60
N ASN A 54 -26.00 -15.84 -2.45
CA ASN A 54 -27.41 -15.80 -2.07
C ASN A 54 -28.24 -14.93 -3.02
N GLU A 55 -27.61 -13.96 -3.69
CA GLU A 55 -28.22 -13.04 -4.65
C GLU A 55 -28.23 -13.61 -6.10
N LEU A 56 -27.60 -14.76 -6.37
CA LEU A 56 -27.63 -15.41 -7.68
C LEU A 56 -29.04 -15.96 -8.01
N LYS A 57 -29.35 -16.01 -9.32
CA LYS A 57 -30.59 -16.64 -9.83
C LYS A 57 -30.63 -18.14 -9.50
N ASP A 58 -31.83 -18.66 -9.26
CA ASP A 58 -32.03 -20.09 -8.90
C ASP A 58 -31.52 -21.05 -9.99
N GLU A 59 -31.63 -20.68 -11.27
CA GLU A 59 -31.08 -21.45 -12.40
C GLU A 59 -29.56 -21.69 -12.27
N ILE A 60 -28.83 -20.72 -11.71
CA ILE A 60 -27.38 -20.84 -11.47
C ILE A 60 -27.16 -21.72 -10.24
N LYS A 61 -27.87 -21.46 -9.14
CA LYS A 61 -27.76 -22.23 -7.89
C LYS A 61 -28.05 -23.72 -8.09
N ASN A 62 -28.96 -24.06 -9.00
CA ASN A 62 -29.26 -25.45 -9.37
C ASN A 62 -28.10 -26.17 -10.07
N ARG A 63 -27.19 -25.43 -10.71
CA ARG A 63 -26.05 -25.96 -11.47
C ARG A 63 -24.70 -25.77 -10.79
N LEU A 64 -24.66 -24.94 -9.76
CA LEU A 64 -23.48 -24.56 -9.01
C LEU A 64 -23.86 -24.48 -7.54
N LYS A 65 -23.52 -25.52 -6.78
CA LYS A 65 -23.79 -25.55 -5.34
C LYS A 65 -22.94 -24.53 -4.60
N LYS A 66 -23.41 -24.10 -3.44
CA LYS A 66 -22.72 -23.10 -2.61
C LYS A 66 -21.33 -23.59 -2.20
N GLU A 67 -21.21 -24.87 -1.88
CA GLU A 67 -19.94 -25.49 -1.49
C GLU A 67 -18.92 -25.41 -2.64
N ASP A 68 -19.32 -25.79 -3.86
CA ASP A 68 -18.47 -25.75 -5.05
C ASP A 68 -18.08 -24.32 -5.46
N TYR A 69 -18.98 -23.36 -5.24
CA TYR A 69 -18.71 -21.94 -5.43
C TYR A 69 -17.68 -21.42 -4.43
N MET A 70 -17.87 -21.72 -3.14
CA MET A 70 -16.97 -21.25 -2.08
C MET A 70 -15.60 -21.92 -2.17
N ILE A 71 -15.50 -23.19 -2.58
CA ILE A 71 -14.21 -23.85 -2.82
C ILE A 71 -13.38 -23.06 -3.84
N ARG A 72 -13.98 -22.63 -4.96
CA ARG A 72 -13.29 -21.82 -5.97
C ARG A 72 -12.88 -20.45 -5.45
N VAL A 73 -13.71 -19.82 -4.61
CA VAL A 73 -13.35 -18.57 -3.94
C VAL A 73 -12.14 -18.78 -3.02
N GLU A 74 -12.12 -19.84 -2.22
CA GLU A 74 -10.98 -20.16 -1.33
C GLU A 74 -9.72 -20.49 -2.12
N GLU A 75 -9.82 -21.23 -3.24
CA GLU A 75 -8.68 -21.47 -4.15
C GLU A 75 -8.08 -20.16 -4.65
N LYS A 76 -8.91 -19.16 -4.95
CA LYS A 76 -8.45 -17.83 -5.35
C LYS A 76 -7.93 -17.00 -4.20
N ILE A 77 -8.49 -17.10 -3.00
CA ILE A 77 -7.89 -16.48 -1.81
C ILE A 77 -6.49 -17.07 -1.59
N ALA A 78 -6.34 -18.40 -1.63
CA ALA A 78 -5.05 -19.05 -1.49
C ALA A 78 -4.07 -18.61 -2.58
N LEU A 79 -4.51 -18.60 -3.85
CA LEU A 79 -3.69 -18.15 -4.97
C LEU A 79 -3.23 -16.69 -4.81
N TYR A 80 -4.15 -15.79 -4.49
CA TYR A 80 -3.87 -14.36 -4.46
C TYR A 80 -3.40 -13.82 -3.11
N PHE A 81 -3.45 -14.58 -2.01
CA PHE A 81 -3.06 -14.06 -0.70
C PHE A 81 -2.08 -14.96 0.07
N GLU A 82 -1.97 -16.25 -0.27
CA GLU A 82 -1.22 -17.23 0.53
C GLU A 82 -0.07 -17.90 -0.24
N GLN A 83 -0.22 -18.18 -1.53
CA GLN A 83 0.71 -19.01 -2.32
C GLN A 83 1.89 -18.25 -2.98
N ASN A 84 2.47 -17.25 -2.31
CA ASN A 84 3.65 -16.50 -2.78
C ASN A 84 3.51 -15.73 -4.11
N GLU A 85 2.39 -15.80 -4.81
CA GLU A 85 2.05 -14.91 -5.93
C GLU A 85 2.10 -13.43 -5.53
N LEU A 86 2.05 -13.14 -4.22
CA LEU A 86 2.19 -11.80 -3.68
C LEU A 86 3.60 -11.24 -3.71
N ARG A 87 4.58 -12.14 -3.61
CA ARG A 87 5.97 -11.71 -3.56
C ARG A 87 6.21 -10.96 -4.84
N ASN A 88 6.90 -9.85 -4.71
CA ASN A 88 7.32 -9.05 -5.82
C ASN A 88 6.19 -8.38 -6.62
N LYS A 89 4.94 -8.32 -6.15
CA LYS A 89 3.86 -7.62 -6.87
C LYS A 89 3.57 -6.22 -6.35
N PHE A 90 3.62 -6.03 -5.03
CA PHE A 90 3.26 -4.76 -4.41
C PHE A 90 4.39 -4.27 -3.53
N PHE A 91 4.81 -3.04 -3.77
CA PHE A 91 5.90 -2.39 -3.05
C PHE A 91 5.36 -1.14 -2.40
N VAL A 92 5.57 -1.00 -1.09
CA VAL A 92 4.89 0.01 -0.29
C VAL A 92 5.89 0.84 0.50
N VAL A 93 5.57 2.13 0.64
CA VAL A 93 6.07 3.00 1.70
C VAL A 93 4.87 3.62 2.42
N CYS A 94 4.94 3.64 3.76
CA CYS A 94 3.83 4.04 4.62
C CYS A 94 4.11 5.40 5.26
N PHE A 95 3.03 6.14 5.51
CA PHE A 95 3.05 7.44 6.17
C PHE A 95 1.93 7.53 7.20
N SER A 96 2.23 8.05 8.38
CA SER A 96 1.24 8.42 9.39
C SER A 96 0.61 9.77 9.03
N GLY A 97 -0.63 10.01 9.43
CA GLY A 97 -1.33 11.23 9.06
C GLY A 97 -0.89 12.49 9.81
N LYS A 98 -1.55 13.61 9.49
CA LYS A 98 -1.13 14.98 9.85
C LYS A 98 -0.97 15.21 11.36
N ASN A 99 -1.74 14.51 12.18
CA ASN A 99 -1.72 14.70 13.64
C ASN A 99 -0.79 13.70 14.35
N SER A 100 -0.07 12.87 13.59
CA SER A 100 0.72 11.76 14.10
C SER A 100 2.22 11.98 13.90
N GLY A 101 2.70 13.23 13.82
CA GLY A 101 4.13 13.55 13.62
C GLY A 101 5.01 13.37 14.85
N ASP A 102 4.40 13.22 16.03
CA ASP A 102 5.10 12.99 17.30
C ASP A 102 4.32 12.03 18.22
N LEU A 103 4.02 10.83 17.71
CA LEU A 103 3.18 9.85 18.40
C LEU A 103 4.02 8.70 19.00
N LEU A 104 3.78 8.39 20.29
CA LEU A 104 4.54 7.38 21.03
C LEU A 104 4.51 5.99 20.38
N SER A 105 3.34 5.55 19.92
CA SER A 105 3.17 4.28 19.23
C SER A 105 4.02 4.21 17.95
N GLN A 106 4.09 5.31 17.19
CA GLN A 106 4.89 5.40 15.98
C GLN A 106 6.40 5.43 16.27
N TRP A 107 6.83 6.12 17.33
CA TRP A 107 8.22 6.08 17.79
C TRP A 107 8.68 4.67 18.14
N ARG A 108 7.85 3.92 18.88
CA ARG A 108 8.12 2.54 19.26
C ARG A 108 8.12 1.59 18.06
N GLY A 109 7.13 1.70 17.18
CA GLY A 109 6.94 0.79 16.06
C GLY A 109 7.88 1.04 14.87
N TYR A 110 8.09 2.30 14.53
CA TYR A 110 8.71 2.69 13.24
C TYR A 110 9.87 3.67 13.40
N GLY A 111 9.95 4.41 14.51
CA GLY A 111 10.98 5.40 14.80
C GLY A 111 12.18 4.87 15.60
N ASP A 112 12.54 3.60 15.44
CA ASP A 112 13.70 2.96 16.08
C ASP A 112 13.68 3.07 17.62
N ASP A 113 12.52 2.76 18.22
CA ASP A 113 12.24 2.93 19.65
C ASP A 113 12.54 4.35 20.17
N GLY A 114 12.22 5.35 19.33
CA GLY A 114 12.41 6.77 19.61
C GLY A 114 13.82 7.31 19.32
N GLN A 115 14.74 6.50 18.79
CA GLN A 115 16.09 6.96 18.39
C GLN A 115 16.13 7.56 16.98
N GLY A 116 15.08 7.31 16.19
CA GLY A 116 14.97 7.72 14.79
C GLY A 116 14.42 9.13 14.58
N ILE A 117 13.84 9.33 13.40
CA ILE A 117 13.30 10.60 12.91
C ILE A 117 11.94 10.37 12.23
N ALA A 118 11.05 11.35 12.34
CA ALA A 118 9.85 11.46 11.53
C ALA A 118 10.04 12.57 10.48
N ILE A 119 9.85 12.23 9.21
CA ILE A 119 9.97 13.16 8.08
C ILE A 119 8.56 13.57 7.66
N GLY A 120 8.20 14.83 7.90
CA GLY A 120 6.96 15.42 7.44
C GLY A 120 7.04 15.79 5.96
N ILE A 121 6.33 15.06 5.12
CA ILE A 121 6.31 15.20 3.66
C ILE A 121 5.03 15.88 3.21
N ASN A 122 5.14 16.76 2.21
CA ASN A 122 3.99 17.36 1.56
C ASN A 122 3.15 16.29 0.84
N GLU A 123 1.93 16.02 1.32
CA GLU A 123 1.05 15.00 0.75
C GLU A 123 0.76 15.23 -0.74
N PHE A 124 0.73 16.49 -1.18
CA PHE A 124 0.52 16.84 -2.58
C PHE A 124 1.56 16.20 -3.52
N VAL A 125 2.79 16.03 -3.05
CA VAL A 125 3.87 15.36 -3.79
C VAL A 125 3.50 13.90 -4.05
N LEU A 126 2.95 13.20 -3.05
CA LEU A 126 2.56 11.79 -3.16
C LEU A 126 1.38 11.61 -4.12
N LYS A 127 0.38 12.51 -4.05
CA LYS A 127 -0.75 12.55 -4.99
C LYS A 127 -0.29 12.75 -6.43
N LYS A 128 0.59 13.73 -6.67
CA LYS A 128 1.18 13.96 -8.01
C LYS A 128 1.92 12.75 -8.57
N ILE A 129 2.68 12.04 -7.73
CA ILE A 129 3.35 10.81 -8.13
C ILE A 129 2.31 9.78 -8.60
N SER A 130 1.25 9.56 -7.81
CA SER A 130 0.17 8.63 -8.16
C SER A 130 -0.56 9.03 -9.44
N ASP A 131 -0.90 10.30 -9.61
CA ASP A 131 -1.65 10.81 -10.77
C ASP A 131 -0.84 10.74 -12.06
N SER A 132 0.49 10.91 -11.98
CA SER A 132 1.37 10.83 -13.15
C SER A 132 1.41 9.45 -13.81
N VAL A 133 0.87 8.42 -13.13
CA VAL A 133 0.97 7.01 -13.55
C VAL A 133 -0.38 6.39 -13.93
N GLN A 134 -1.48 7.16 -13.96
CA GLN A 134 -2.78 6.58 -14.33
C GLN A 134 -2.82 6.16 -15.82
N MET A 135 -3.03 4.88 -16.10
CA MET A 135 -4.27 4.37 -16.72
C MET A 135 -4.29 2.84 -16.80
N TYR A 136 -5.45 2.32 -16.41
CA TYR A 136 -5.95 0.97 -16.58
C TYR A 136 -6.54 0.85 -17.98
N GLU A 137 -6.05 -0.08 -18.80
CA GLU A 137 -6.87 -0.80 -19.80
C GLU A 137 -6.37 -2.23 -20.10
N LYS A 138 -5.11 -2.58 -19.76
CA LYS A 138 -4.58 -3.95 -19.92
C LYS A 138 -3.73 -4.35 -18.72
N GLU A 139 -3.80 -5.61 -18.31
CA GLU A 139 -3.13 -6.23 -17.13
C GLU A 139 -1.58 -6.20 -17.16
N GLU A 140 -0.99 -5.49 -18.13
CA GLU A 140 0.41 -5.60 -18.52
C GLU A 140 1.29 -4.50 -17.91
N GLN A 141 0.72 -3.40 -17.40
CA GLN A 141 1.51 -2.23 -16.98
C GLN A 141 1.55 -2.00 -15.47
N GLN A 142 2.74 -1.64 -14.98
CA GLN A 142 2.96 -1.19 -13.60
C GLN A 142 2.23 0.13 -13.32
N CYS A 143 1.61 0.26 -12.15
CA CYS A 143 0.94 1.49 -11.71
C CYS A 143 1.42 1.96 -10.34
N ILE A 144 1.20 3.25 -10.04
CA ILE A 144 1.46 3.85 -8.73
C ILE A 144 0.16 4.36 -8.13
N LEU A 145 -0.12 3.98 -6.89
CA LEU A 145 -1.31 4.34 -6.15
C LEU A 145 -0.91 5.06 -4.87
N TYR A 146 -1.62 6.13 -4.50
CA TYR A 146 -1.51 6.77 -3.19
C TYR A 146 -2.90 6.90 -2.58
N ASN A 147 -3.14 6.19 -1.48
CA ASN A 147 -4.43 6.25 -0.77
C ASN A 147 -4.25 6.17 0.74
N LYS A 148 -5.25 6.69 1.46
CA LYS A 148 -5.43 6.46 2.89
C LYS A 148 -5.88 5.02 3.15
N VAL A 149 -5.36 4.44 4.23
CA VAL A 149 -5.84 3.14 4.72
C VAL A 149 -7.24 3.32 5.29
N ILE A 150 -8.13 2.43 4.89
CA ILE A 150 -9.51 2.37 5.36
C ILE A 150 -9.50 1.52 6.63
N TYR A 151 -10.04 2.06 7.72
CA TYR A 151 -10.20 1.36 9.00
C TYR A 151 -11.66 1.07 9.34
N ASP A 152 -12.60 1.82 8.75
CA ASP A 152 -14.03 1.64 9.00
C ASP A 152 -14.53 0.36 8.34
N GLU A 153 -14.99 -0.61 9.14
CA GLU A 153 -15.38 -1.94 8.65
C GLU A 153 -16.50 -1.85 7.62
N LYS A 154 -17.47 -0.96 7.82
CA LYS A 154 -18.61 -0.81 6.91
C LYS A 154 -18.17 -0.28 5.55
N ASN A 155 -17.26 0.69 5.52
CA ASN A 155 -16.68 1.19 4.27
C ASN A 155 -15.84 0.12 3.56
N GLN A 156 -15.07 -0.69 4.30
CA GLN A 156 -14.34 -1.82 3.74
C GLN A 156 -15.30 -2.86 3.13
N GLU A 157 -16.33 -3.27 3.88
CA GLU A 157 -17.35 -4.22 3.43
C GLU A 157 -18.08 -3.72 2.19
N ASN A 158 -18.50 -2.46 2.16
CA ASN A 158 -19.18 -1.86 1.01
C ASN A 158 -18.28 -1.88 -0.23
N LYS A 159 -17.02 -1.47 -0.12
CA LYS A 159 -16.08 -1.41 -1.25
C LYS A 159 -15.82 -2.79 -1.84
N ILE A 160 -15.62 -3.80 -1.00
CA ILE A 160 -15.45 -5.19 -1.45
C ILE A 160 -16.76 -5.73 -2.04
N LYS A 161 -17.91 -5.45 -1.41
CA LYS A 161 -19.22 -5.88 -1.89
C LYS A 161 -19.52 -5.34 -3.28
N GLU A 162 -19.26 -4.06 -3.54
CA GLU A 162 -19.48 -3.42 -4.85
C GLU A 162 -18.67 -4.11 -5.95
N ILE A 163 -17.40 -4.43 -5.69
CA ILE A 163 -16.55 -5.16 -6.64
C ILE A 163 -17.12 -6.57 -6.87
N VAL A 164 -17.40 -7.32 -5.81
CA VAL A 164 -17.92 -8.69 -5.94
C VAL A 164 -19.24 -8.70 -6.72
N ILE A 165 -20.20 -7.84 -6.39
CA ILE A 165 -21.48 -7.77 -7.10
C ILE A 165 -21.27 -7.46 -8.59
N HIS A 166 -20.48 -6.44 -8.91
CA HIS A 166 -20.20 -6.06 -10.31
C HIS A 166 -19.69 -7.26 -11.15
N PHE A 167 -18.82 -8.09 -10.59
CA PHE A 167 -18.32 -9.28 -11.27
C PHE A 167 -19.32 -10.43 -11.27
N MET A 168 -20.02 -10.68 -10.16
CA MET A 168 -20.97 -11.78 -10.06
C MET A 168 -22.24 -11.55 -10.88
N GLU A 169 -22.62 -10.30 -11.16
CA GLU A 169 -23.67 -9.97 -12.14
C GLU A 169 -23.38 -10.55 -13.52
N LYS A 170 -22.10 -10.69 -13.90
CA LYS A 170 -21.72 -11.35 -15.16
C LYS A 170 -22.10 -12.83 -15.17
N LEU A 171 -22.29 -13.51 -14.03
CA LEU A 171 -22.83 -14.88 -14.01
C LEU A 171 -24.32 -14.91 -14.37
N ASN A 172 -25.05 -13.83 -14.10
CA ASN A 172 -26.48 -13.71 -14.34
C ASN A 172 -26.88 -13.39 -15.80
N GLY A 173 -25.92 -12.94 -16.64
CA GLY A 173 -26.14 -12.53 -18.03
C GLY A 173 -25.70 -13.58 -19.07
N GLN A 174 -26.35 -13.64 -20.23
CA GLN A 174 -26.10 -14.54 -21.38
C GLN A 174 -26.33 -16.05 -21.17
N SER A 175 -26.98 -16.62 -22.21
CA SER A 175 -27.47 -17.98 -22.35
C SER A 175 -26.40 -19.01 -22.02
N ILE A 176 -26.87 -20.06 -21.35
CA ILE A 176 -26.14 -21.19 -20.77
C ILE A 176 -25.29 -22.01 -21.78
N ASP A 177 -25.20 -21.60 -23.05
CA ASP A 177 -24.87 -22.51 -24.16
C ASP A 177 -23.89 -21.93 -25.20
N ASN A 178 -22.70 -21.52 -24.75
CA ASN A 178 -21.52 -21.39 -25.62
C ASN A 178 -20.57 -22.61 -25.44
N GLY A 179 -21.05 -23.72 -24.88
CA GLY A 179 -20.23 -24.92 -24.60
C GLY A 179 -19.27 -24.82 -23.40
N PHE A 180 -19.03 -23.63 -22.85
CA PHE A 180 -18.29 -23.43 -21.60
C PHE A 180 -19.23 -23.60 -20.38
N GLY A 181 -19.04 -24.65 -19.60
CA GLY A 181 -19.84 -24.90 -18.39
C GLY A 181 -19.75 -23.77 -17.35
N ILE A 182 -20.78 -23.65 -16.49
CA ILE A 182 -20.91 -22.60 -15.46
C ILE A 182 -19.66 -22.45 -14.57
N ASN A 183 -18.97 -23.56 -14.30
CA ASN A 183 -17.73 -23.61 -13.52
C ASN A 183 -16.57 -22.86 -14.20
N ASN A 184 -16.39 -23.02 -15.52
CA ASN A 184 -15.31 -22.33 -16.25
C ASN A 184 -15.60 -20.82 -16.33
N ARG A 185 -16.87 -20.44 -16.40
CA ARG A 185 -17.28 -19.05 -16.39
C ARG A 185 -17.01 -18.39 -15.04
N LEU A 186 -17.39 -19.06 -13.95
CA LEU A 186 -17.07 -18.61 -12.60
C LEU A 186 -15.56 -18.43 -12.46
N GLU A 187 -14.78 -19.41 -12.89
CA GLU A 187 -13.32 -19.36 -12.84
C GLU A 187 -12.74 -18.12 -13.56
N SER A 188 -13.20 -17.85 -14.80
CA SER A 188 -12.81 -16.65 -15.55
C SER A 188 -13.17 -15.35 -14.81
N ILE A 189 -14.37 -15.29 -14.23
CA ILE A 189 -14.82 -14.10 -13.51
C ILE A 189 -14.00 -13.89 -12.24
N LEU A 190 -13.68 -14.96 -11.50
CA LEU A 190 -12.86 -14.85 -10.31
C LEU A 190 -11.43 -14.40 -10.67
N LEU A 191 -10.85 -14.90 -11.77
CA LEU A 191 -9.54 -14.46 -12.25
C LEU A 191 -9.50 -12.96 -12.60
N GLU A 192 -10.60 -12.39 -13.09
CA GLU A 192 -10.71 -10.94 -13.32
C GLU A 192 -11.02 -10.14 -12.05
N CYS A 193 -11.79 -10.72 -11.12
CA CYS A 193 -12.27 -10.05 -9.91
C CYS A 193 -11.16 -9.91 -8.84
N PHE A 194 -10.44 -11.00 -8.57
CA PHE A 194 -9.46 -11.07 -7.48
C PHE A 194 -8.31 -10.05 -7.58
N PRO A 195 -7.73 -9.72 -8.75
CA PRO A 195 -6.75 -8.65 -8.85
C PRO A 195 -7.24 -7.31 -8.31
N ARG A 196 -8.52 -6.97 -8.53
CA ARG A 196 -9.11 -5.72 -8.03
C ARG A 196 -9.36 -5.78 -6.52
N LEU A 197 -9.92 -6.89 -6.04
CA LEU A 197 -10.07 -7.13 -4.59
C LEU A 197 -8.72 -7.04 -3.86
N TYR A 198 -7.68 -7.57 -4.50
CA TYR A 198 -6.35 -7.58 -3.93
C TYR A 198 -5.72 -6.19 -3.84
N GLN A 199 -5.87 -5.37 -4.89
CA GLN A 199 -5.46 -3.96 -4.85
C GLN A 199 -6.15 -3.17 -3.74
N GLU A 200 -7.45 -3.44 -3.52
CA GLU A 200 -8.20 -2.79 -2.44
C GLU A 200 -7.77 -3.25 -1.05
N ALA A 201 -7.52 -4.56 -0.88
CA ALA A 201 -7.09 -5.14 0.38
C ALA A 201 -5.79 -4.50 0.92
N ILE A 202 -4.90 -4.03 0.04
CA ILE A 202 -3.66 -3.33 0.42
C ILE A 202 -3.92 -2.02 1.17
N PHE A 203 -5.10 -1.44 1.03
CA PHE A 203 -5.49 -0.24 1.75
C PHE A 203 -6.52 -0.52 2.85
N MET A 204 -6.64 -1.76 3.32
CA MET A 204 -7.53 -2.13 4.41
C MET A 204 -6.72 -2.58 5.62
N LYS A 205 -7.16 -2.15 6.81
CA LYS A 205 -6.54 -2.54 8.07
C LYS A 205 -7.60 -2.70 9.16
N ASN A 206 -7.31 -3.57 10.12
CA ASN A 206 -8.19 -3.77 11.27
C ASN A 206 -8.39 -2.44 12.03
N PRO A 207 -9.62 -2.07 12.42
CA PRO A 207 -9.92 -0.83 13.15
C PRO A 207 -9.08 -0.61 14.42
N PHE A 208 -8.57 -1.68 15.03
CA PHE A 208 -7.66 -1.63 16.17
C PHE A 208 -6.43 -0.74 15.92
N PHE A 209 -5.95 -0.68 14.68
CA PHE A 209 -4.76 0.11 14.30
C PHE A 209 -5.09 1.53 13.81
N LYS A 210 -6.32 2.01 13.99
CA LYS A 210 -6.76 3.34 13.51
C LYS A 210 -5.89 4.49 14.01
N GLU A 211 -5.21 4.34 15.15
CA GLU A 211 -4.25 5.32 15.67
C GLU A 211 -3.10 5.62 14.69
N GLU A 212 -2.71 4.66 13.83
CA GLU A 212 -1.62 4.86 12.87
C GLU A 212 -1.93 5.95 11.82
N ASP A 213 -3.22 6.23 11.55
CA ASP A 213 -3.68 7.18 10.51
C ASP A 213 -2.93 7.00 9.17
N GLU A 214 -2.74 5.73 8.82
CA GLU A 214 -1.83 5.31 7.76
C GLU A 214 -2.33 5.73 6.37
N SER A 215 -1.38 6.12 5.52
CA SER A 215 -1.50 6.27 4.07
C SER A 215 -0.37 5.51 3.40
N ARG A 216 -0.64 4.91 2.25
CA ARG A 216 0.32 4.06 1.53
C ARG A 216 0.55 4.63 0.14
N LEU A 217 1.82 4.76 -0.24
CA LEU A 217 2.23 4.90 -1.64
C LEU A 217 2.68 3.52 -2.12
N VAL A 218 2.06 3.03 -3.19
CA VAL A 218 2.16 1.64 -3.64
C VAL A 218 2.56 1.59 -5.10
N ILE A 219 3.60 0.85 -5.41
CA ILE A 219 3.90 0.39 -6.77
C ILE A 219 3.29 -0.99 -6.94
N CYS A 220 2.48 -1.17 -7.99
CA CYS A 220 1.92 -2.45 -8.39
C CYS A 220 2.65 -2.92 -9.66
N GLU A 221 3.40 -4.02 -9.61
CA GLU A 221 3.99 -4.64 -10.79
C GLU A 221 2.91 -5.32 -11.66
N GLY A 222 2.97 -5.11 -12.99
CA GLY A 222 2.11 -5.78 -13.97
C GLY A 222 2.56 -7.22 -14.28
N LYS A 223 1.75 -7.98 -15.03
CA LYS A 223 1.95 -9.43 -15.26
C LYS A 223 3.25 -9.81 -15.99
N THR A 224 3.80 -8.95 -16.85
CA THR A 224 4.95 -9.31 -17.71
C THR A 224 6.31 -8.92 -17.13
N GLY A 225 6.39 -8.25 -15.97
CA GLY A 225 7.67 -7.70 -15.48
C GLY A 225 8.34 -6.74 -16.49
N GLU A 226 7.61 -6.37 -17.55
CA GLU A 226 8.10 -5.49 -18.60
C GLU A 226 8.15 -4.08 -18.04
N LYS A 227 9.31 -3.47 -18.28
CA LYS A 227 9.62 -2.12 -17.85
C LYS A 227 8.64 -1.17 -18.55
N ILE A 228 8.15 -0.20 -17.79
CA ILE A 228 7.43 0.93 -18.39
C ILE A 228 8.43 1.65 -19.32
N GLU A 229 8.35 1.40 -20.62
CA GLU A 229 9.21 2.04 -21.63
C GLU A 229 9.00 3.56 -21.73
N ASN A 230 8.07 4.13 -20.96
CA ASN A 230 7.82 5.58 -20.94
C ASN A 230 7.81 6.25 -19.56
N ARG A 231 8.28 5.61 -18.47
CA ARG A 231 8.29 6.22 -17.12
C ARG A 231 9.56 5.96 -16.29
N GLU A 232 10.68 5.66 -16.93
CA GLU A 232 12.02 5.55 -16.30
C GLU A 232 12.45 6.81 -15.52
N PHE A 233 11.68 7.91 -15.58
CA PHE A 233 12.05 9.14 -14.90
C PHE A 233 11.83 9.07 -13.38
N ILE A 234 10.69 8.60 -12.88
CA ILE A 234 10.40 8.72 -11.43
C ILE A 234 10.79 7.48 -10.64
N THR A 235 10.72 6.27 -11.22
CA THR A 235 11.02 5.02 -10.50
C THR A 235 12.34 4.41 -10.98
N SER A 236 13.09 3.81 -10.07
CA SER A 236 14.28 3.03 -10.42
C SER A 236 13.90 1.67 -11.01
N LYS A 237 14.88 0.96 -11.60
CA LYS A 237 14.73 -0.49 -11.82
C LYS A 237 14.64 -1.20 -10.46
N LYS A 238 13.96 -2.34 -10.42
CA LYS A 238 13.89 -3.19 -9.24
C LYS A 238 15.29 -3.50 -8.71
N LYS A 239 15.48 -3.30 -7.41
CA LYS A 239 16.72 -3.57 -6.69
C LYS A 239 16.43 -4.45 -5.46
N TYR A 240 17.49 -4.87 -4.78
CA TYR A 240 17.39 -5.72 -3.61
C TYR A 240 18.32 -5.24 -2.50
N TYR A 241 17.87 -5.40 -1.26
CA TYR A 241 18.69 -5.17 -0.08
C TYR A 241 18.44 -6.27 0.96
N ILE A 242 19.35 -6.40 1.91
CA ILE A 242 19.23 -7.38 3.00
C ILE A 242 18.58 -6.71 4.20
N ARG A 243 17.51 -7.31 4.71
CA ARG A 243 16.86 -6.94 5.97
C ARG A 243 16.49 -8.22 6.72
N ASN A 244 16.80 -8.30 8.02
CA ASN A 244 16.49 -9.46 8.86
C ASN A 244 16.96 -10.79 8.24
N ASN A 245 18.17 -10.82 7.66
CA ASN A 245 18.74 -11.96 6.95
C ASN A 245 17.89 -12.48 5.76
N GLN A 246 17.08 -11.62 5.17
CA GLN A 246 16.28 -11.90 3.97
C GLN A 246 16.59 -10.90 2.86
N LEU A 247 16.55 -11.37 1.62
CA LEU A 247 16.59 -10.51 0.44
C LEU A 247 15.19 -9.89 0.22
N VAL A 248 15.14 -8.56 0.18
CA VAL A 248 13.92 -7.78 0.00
C VAL A 248 14.00 -6.99 -1.29
N GLY A 249 13.06 -7.24 -2.21
CA GLY A 249 12.90 -6.46 -3.43
C GLY A 249 12.35 -5.07 -3.11
N TYR A 250 12.82 -4.08 -3.84
CA TYR A 250 12.35 -2.71 -3.70
C TYR A 250 12.47 -1.89 -4.98
N TYR A 251 11.71 -0.79 -5.01
CA TYR A 251 11.84 0.31 -5.96
C TYR A 251 12.16 1.59 -5.22
N ASP A 252 12.91 2.48 -5.86
CA ASP A 252 13.12 3.84 -5.37
C ASP A 252 12.30 4.80 -6.24
N ILE A 253 11.53 5.68 -5.62
CA ILE A 253 10.92 6.84 -6.25
C ILE A 253 11.87 8.02 -6.08
N ASN A 254 12.36 8.57 -7.19
CA ASN A 254 13.23 9.73 -7.23
C ASN A 254 12.43 11.02 -6.99
N LEU A 255 12.71 11.67 -5.86
CA LEU A 255 12.08 12.92 -5.47
C LEU A 255 12.68 14.13 -6.18
N GLU A 256 13.91 14.11 -6.70
CA GLU A 256 14.56 15.26 -7.38
C GLU A 256 13.71 15.84 -8.50
N LYS A 257 13.00 14.98 -9.23
CA LYS A 257 12.18 15.37 -10.38
C LYS A 257 10.90 16.14 -10.00
N ILE A 258 10.63 16.26 -8.70
CA ILE A 258 9.49 16.95 -8.13
C ILE A 258 9.98 18.32 -7.65
N LYS A 259 9.43 19.40 -8.23
CA LYS A 259 9.90 20.78 -8.00
C LYS A 259 9.36 21.38 -6.70
N GLU A 260 8.31 20.80 -6.14
CA GLU A 260 7.63 21.25 -4.93
C GLU A 260 8.48 21.02 -3.68
N GLN A 261 8.18 21.78 -2.62
CA GLN A 261 8.76 21.56 -1.31
C GLN A 261 8.39 20.16 -0.80
N LYS A 262 9.40 19.29 -0.68
CA LYS A 262 9.25 17.87 -0.35
C LYS A 262 9.11 17.65 1.15
N ILE A 263 10.03 18.24 1.91
CA ILE A 263 10.09 18.14 3.37
C ILE A 263 9.55 19.44 3.95
N LEU A 264 8.52 19.31 4.76
CA LEU A 264 7.84 20.40 5.44
C LEU A 264 8.17 20.46 6.93
N GLU A 265 8.56 19.33 7.52
CA GLU A 265 8.88 19.20 8.94
C GLU A 265 9.82 18.01 9.17
N ILE A 266 10.66 18.08 10.19
CA ILE A 266 11.45 16.96 10.70
C ILE A 266 11.32 16.94 12.21
N VAL A 267 10.86 15.83 12.76
CA VAL A 267 10.82 15.60 14.21
C VAL A 267 11.88 14.58 14.58
N MET A 268 12.78 14.93 15.48
CA MET A 268 13.79 14.02 16.03
C MET A 268 13.18 13.27 17.22
N GLY A 269 13.32 11.95 17.21
CA GLY A 269 12.74 11.11 18.25
C GLY A 269 13.29 11.45 19.64
N PRO A 270 12.58 11.07 20.70
CA PRO A 270 12.91 11.49 22.07
C PRO A 270 14.17 10.85 22.65
N LYS A 271 14.69 9.79 22.02
CA LYS A 271 16.01 9.20 22.33
C LYS A 271 17.04 9.50 21.23
N CYS A 272 16.68 10.32 20.23
CA CYS A 272 17.57 10.67 19.14
C CYS A 272 18.76 11.48 19.67
N LYS A 273 19.97 11.06 19.31
CA LYS A 273 21.22 11.71 19.74
C LYS A 273 21.75 12.72 18.73
N LEU A 274 21.09 12.86 17.58
CA LEU A 274 21.48 13.80 16.55
C LEU A 274 21.20 15.22 17.04
N ASP A 275 22.18 16.12 16.91
CA ASP A 275 21.96 17.52 17.21
C ASP A 275 21.38 18.27 16.01
N LYS A 276 20.57 19.29 16.33
CA LYS A 276 19.84 20.08 15.34
C LYS A 276 20.73 20.79 14.32
N ASN A 277 21.91 21.27 14.73
CA ASN A 277 22.81 22.05 13.87
C ASN A 277 23.49 21.15 12.83
N THR A 278 23.97 19.98 13.26
CA THR A 278 24.52 18.96 12.35
C THR A 278 23.46 18.49 11.36
N LEU A 279 22.22 18.25 11.81
CA LEU A 279 21.12 17.89 10.93
C LEU A 279 20.83 18.98 9.89
N LEU A 280 20.78 20.24 10.32
CA LEU A 280 20.57 21.38 9.41
C LEU A 280 21.69 21.48 8.37
N SER A 281 22.96 21.41 8.80
CA SER A 281 24.12 21.42 7.89
C SER A 281 24.03 20.28 6.88
N PHE A 282 23.76 19.06 7.35
CA PHE A 282 23.63 17.89 6.49
C PHE A 282 22.55 18.07 5.42
N LEU A 283 21.38 18.63 5.77
CA LEU A 283 20.32 18.89 4.80
C LEU A 283 20.71 19.95 3.77
N GLN A 284 21.37 21.03 4.21
CA GLN A 284 21.86 22.10 3.34
C GLN A 284 22.93 21.57 2.36
N ASP A 285 23.89 20.78 2.85
CA ASP A 285 24.94 20.15 2.04
C ASP A 285 24.34 19.20 0.98
N ASN A 286 23.17 18.61 1.26
CA ASN A 286 22.42 17.77 0.33
C ASN A 286 21.35 18.51 -0.48
N GLN A 287 21.43 19.85 -0.56
CA GLN A 287 20.57 20.71 -1.38
C GLN A 287 19.09 20.74 -0.95
N PHE A 288 18.78 20.36 0.29
CA PHE A 288 17.47 20.61 0.88
C PHE A 288 17.49 22.01 1.50
N MET A 289 16.86 22.97 0.83
CA MET A 289 16.70 24.33 1.36
C MET A 289 15.64 24.34 2.47
N VAL A 290 16.06 23.98 3.67
CA VAL A 290 15.22 23.95 4.88
C VAL A 290 15.66 25.02 5.87
N GLN A 291 14.69 25.54 6.61
CA GLN A 291 14.92 26.49 7.71
C GLN A 291 14.98 25.74 9.03
N GLU A 292 15.72 26.26 10.00
CA GLU A 292 15.85 25.65 11.33
C GLU A 292 14.48 25.48 12.04
N GLU A 293 13.51 26.32 11.68
CA GLU A 293 12.14 26.34 12.19
C GLU A 293 11.33 25.08 11.89
N ILE A 294 11.71 24.30 10.87
CA ILE A 294 10.99 23.06 10.51
C ILE A 294 11.53 21.84 11.24
N ILE A 295 12.59 21.99 12.05
CA ILE A 295 13.24 20.90 12.77
C ILE A 295 12.84 21.00 14.24
N HIS A 296 12.31 19.92 14.79
CA HIS A 296 11.82 19.85 16.16
C HIS A 296 12.40 18.63 16.89
N TYR A 297 12.54 18.75 18.21
CA TYR A 297 12.67 17.57 19.06
C TYR A 297 11.26 17.10 19.42
N SER A 298 11.07 15.79 19.49
CA SER A 298 9.88 15.17 20.06
C SER A 298 9.60 15.74 21.45
N LYS A 299 8.32 16.04 21.72
CA LYS A 299 7.83 16.47 23.04
C LYS A 299 7.67 15.29 24.00
N GLY A 300 7.66 14.06 23.49
CA GLY A 300 7.69 12.86 24.32
C GLY A 300 8.95 12.84 25.18
N SER A 301 8.82 12.60 26.47
CA SER A 301 9.94 12.26 27.34
C SER A 301 9.94 10.75 27.55
N TYR A 302 11.07 10.10 27.32
CA TYR A 302 11.30 8.76 27.84
C TYR A 302 11.99 8.93 29.19
N GLN A 303 11.32 8.52 30.27
CA GLN A 303 11.99 8.20 31.52
C GLN A 303 12.74 6.87 31.37
#